data_AF-A0A4Y7IS74-F1
#
_entry.id   AF-A0A4Y7IS74-F1
#
_cell.length_a   1.000
_cell.length_b   1.000
_cell.length_c   1.000
_cell.angle_alpha   90.00
_cell.angle_beta   90.00
_cell.angle_gamma   90.00
#
_symmetry.space_group_name_H-M   'P 1'
#
loop_
_entity.id
_entity.type
_entity.pdbx_description
1 polymer ?
#
loop_
_entity_poly.entity_id
_entity_poly.type
_entity_poly.pdbx_seq_one_letter_code
_entity_poly.pdbx_strand_id
1 'polypeptide(L)'
;MVNKMNNMKRKSREENIYESDRLQQKTQQTFVLAYPCHYAHGSVGAILTKFQKSDLKIIEMRCMDVTRNFAQKHVRNIGWDPEAYEDNVPYGNWANYIASNPVVAMIVEGKGARDKVHELISEKQHPFWRDEGATGYTSSSPDQAKIDIGTWFRSIDLEKEMRNSKRVVSVLPDNVHGPVHEIEQTFRNIYEDVTKLPPLVFHMCVLLINPLAFQRCCAGQVLDAIQANCSSIRGIKLVRKADYPSNLWPTHSAPSDYGIAVVVCDLKPSLTITHENPDSKYINYIKGEFIIGSNYIHQSEPGKEVLEHATKIFKSGFSVWAYLNGFDLGGYISEVSLVGLVE
;
A
#
# COMPACT_ATOMS: atom_id res chain seq x y z
N MET A 1 56.11 13.36 29.08
CA MET A 1 54.67 13.35 29.43
C MET A 1 53.78 13.99 28.35
N VAL A 2 54.19 15.12 27.74
CA VAL A 2 53.39 15.88 26.75
C VAL A 2 52.95 15.03 25.53
N ASN A 3 53.84 14.20 24.97
CA ASN A 3 53.51 13.36 23.81
C ASN A 3 52.44 12.28 24.08
N LYS A 4 52.37 11.77 25.31
CA LYS A 4 51.38 10.75 25.70
C LYS A 4 49.98 11.37 25.84
N MET A 5 49.91 12.61 26.29
CA MET A 5 48.66 13.36 26.45
C MET A 5 48.09 13.85 25.12
N ASN A 6 48.95 14.22 24.16
CA ASN A 6 48.54 14.57 22.80
C ASN A 6 48.03 13.37 21.98
N ASN A 7 48.63 12.19 22.17
CA ASN A 7 48.13 10.96 21.53
C ASN A 7 46.79 10.49 22.10
N MET A 8 46.55 10.62 23.41
CA MET A 8 45.23 10.33 24.00
C MET A 8 44.15 11.28 23.49
N LYS A 9 44.45 12.58 23.36
CA LYS A 9 43.49 13.57 22.84
C LYS A 9 43.18 13.39 21.34
N ARG A 10 44.13 12.92 20.53
CA ARG A 10 43.89 12.54 19.13
C ARG A 10 43.00 11.31 19.03
N LYS A 11 43.32 10.27 19.81
CA LYS A 11 42.56 9.02 19.84
C LYS A 11 41.11 9.22 20.30
N SER A 12 40.88 10.03 21.34
CA SER A 12 39.53 10.39 21.79
C SER A 12 38.75 11.25 20.78
N ARG A 13 39.44 12.02 19.93
CA ARG A 13 38.81 12.85 18.90
C ARG A 13 38.45 12.02 17.66
N GLU A 14 39.31 11.09 17.27
CA GLU A 14 39.05 10.11 16.22
C GLU A 14 37.94 9.13 16.60
N GLU A 15 37.92 8.64 17.85
CA GLU A 15 36.81 7.82 18.38
C GLU A 15 35.48 8.59 18.39
N ASN A 16 35.48 9.88 18.76
CA ASN A 16 34.26 10.71 18.69
C ASN A 16 33.80 11.00 17.26
N ILE A 17 34.73 11.14 16.30
CA ILE A 17 34.38 11.30 14.88
C ILE A 17 33.78 9.99 14.35
N TYR A 18 34.38 8.84 14.67
CA TYR A 18 33.85 7.52 14.33
C TYR A 18 32.48 7.22 14.97
N GLU A 19 32.27 7.62 16.22
CA GLU A 19 30.97 7.48 16.90
C GLU A 19 29.93 8.42 16.28
N SER A 20 30.33 9.64 15.88
CA SER A 20 29.46 10.60 15.18
C SER A 20 29.11 10.16 13.75
N ASP A 21 30.06 9.53 13.04
CA ASP A 21 29.84 8.92 11.72
C ASP A 21 28.98 7.66 11.82
N ARG A 22 29.09 6.87 12.90
CA ARG A 22 28.16 5.77 13.22
C ARG A 22 26.76 6.27 13.56
N LEU A 23 26.65 7.37 14.29
CA LEU A 23 25.37 8.03 14.58
C LEU A 23 24.74 8.65 13.32
N GLN A 24 25.55 9.10 12.35
CA GLN A 24 25.10 9.54 11.01
C GLN A 24 24.85 8.38 10.03
N GLN A 25 25.43 7.20 10.26
CA GLN A 25 25.14 5.94 9.54
C GLN A 25 23.92 5.19 10.09
N LYS A 26 23.15 5.78 11.01
CA LYS A 26 21.95 5.15 11.53
C LYS A 26 20.93 5.00 10.40
N THR A 27 20.54 3.76 10.12
CA THR A 27 19.43 3.47 9.21
C THR A 27 18.21 4.27 9.67
N GLN A 28 17.72 5.16 8.81
CA GLN A 28 16.59 6.04 9.12
C GLN A 28 15.31 5.38 8.60
N GLN A 29 14.22 5.53 9.37
CA GLN A 29 12.89 5.20 8.93
C GLN A 29 12.10 6.50 8.70
N THR A 30 11.36 6.57 7.61
CA THR A 30 10.43 7.66 7.31
C THR A 30 9.08 7.10 6.90
N PHE A 31 8.03 7.88 7.14
CA PHE A 31 6.71 7.58 6.62
C PHE A 31 6.55 8.18 5.22
N VAL A 32 5.82 7.47 4.37
CA VAL A 32 5.46 7.90 3.03
C VAL A 32 3.97 7.66 2.82
N LEU A 33 3.28 8.65 2.27
CA LEU A 33 1.91 8.54 1.83
C LEU A 33 1.86 8.81 0.33
N ALA A 34 1.65 7.78 -0.48
CA ALA A 34 1.30 7.96 -1.87
C ALA A 34 -0.15 8.45 -1.93
N TYR A 35 -0.34 9.65 -2.47
CA TYR A 35 -1.66 10.25 -2.61
C TYR A 35 -2.57 9.45 -3.55
N PRO A 36 -3.88 9.70 -3.53
CA PRO A 36 -4.82 8.84 -4.24
C PRO A 36 -4.64 8.81 -5.76
N CYS A 37 -3.98 9.81 -6.35
CA CYS A 37 -3.60 9.77 -7.77
C CYS A 37 -2.78 8.53 -8.13
N HIS A 38 -1.88 8.07 -7.25
CA HIS A 38 -1.04 6.91 -7.53
C HIS A 38 -1.84 5.60 -7.56
N TYR A 39 -2.88 5.51 -6.75
CA TYR A 39 -3.82 4.40 -6.79
C TYR A 39 -4.68 4.46 -8.06
N ALA A 40 -5.32 5.61 -8.31
CA ALA A 40 -6.24 5.81 -9.43
C ALA A 40 -5.57 5.63 -10.81
N HIS A 41 -4.31 6.03 -10.95
CA HIS A 41 -3.55 5.91 -12.20
C HIS A 41 -2.66 4.66 -12.28
N GLY A 42 -2.62 3.84 -11.22
CA GLY A 42 -1.84 2.62 -11.23
C GLY A 42 -0.32 2.84 -11.21
N SER A 43 0.20 3.85 -10.50
CA SER A 43 1.63 4.22 -10.50
C SER A 43 2.35 3.93 -9.17
N VAL A 44 1.79 3.07 -8.33
CA VAL A 44 2.42 2.61 -7.08
C VAL A 44 3.69 1.81 -7.41
N GLY A 45 3.66 0.94 -8.42
CA GLY A 45 4.83 0.19 -8.89
C GLY A 45 6.00 1.09 -9.33
N ALA A 46 5.71 2.24 -9.92
CA ALA A 46 6.72 3.24 -10.29
C ALA A 46 7.41 3.85 -9.04
N ILE A 47 6.64 4.21 -8.00
CA ILE A 47 7.20 4.68 -6.71
C ILE A 47 8.12 3.61 -6.11
N LEU A 48 7.65 2.36 -6.05
CA LEU A 48 8.43 1.23 -5.55
C LEU A 48 9.74 1.05 -6.31
N THR A 49 9.69 1.16 -7.64
CA THR A 49 10.87 1.07 -8.49
C THR A 49 11.89 2.17 -8.18
N LYS A 50 11.43 3.41 -7.95
CA LYS A 50 12.31 4.52 -7.53
C LYS A 50 12.98 4.24 -6.18
N PHE A 51 12.23 3.71 -5.21
CA PHE A 51 12.78 3.35 -3.90
C PHE A 51 13.81 2.23 -4.00
N GLN A 52 13.51 1.16 -4.74
CA GLN A 52 14.43 0.05 -4.94
C GLN A 52 15.74 0.49 -5.63
N LYS A 53 15.66 1.34 -6.65
CA LYS A 53 16.84 1.90 -7.33
C LYS A 53 17.69 2.83 -6.46
N SER A 54 17.15 3.30 -5.34
CA SER A 54 17.79 4.26 -4.43
C SER A 54 18.31 3.60 -3.14
N ASP A 55 18.38 2.27 -3.12
CA ASP A 55 18.73 1.44 -1.96
C ASP A 55 17.83 1.69 -0.74
N LEU A 56 16.54 1.98 -0.99
CA LEU A 56 15.54 2.14 0.05
C LEU A 56 14.71 0.86 0.19
N LYS A 57 14.51 0.43 1.43
CA LYS A 57 13.74 -0.75 1.77
C LYS A 57 12.36 -0.35 2.27
N ILE A 58 11.32 -0.95 1.71
CA ILE A 58 9.96 -0.82 2.25
C ILE A 58 9.80 -1.89 3.32
N ILE A 59 9.51 -1.48 4.56
CA ILE A 59 9.39 -2.40 5.70
C ILE A 59 7.93 -2.72 6.05
N GLU A 60 7.01 -1.85 5.63
CA GLU A 60 5.57 -1.99 5.77
C GLU A 60 4.88 -1.17 4.66
N MET A 61 3.79 -1.67 4.10
CA MET A 61 3.01 -0.97 3.07
C MET A 61 1.56 -1.44 3.08
N ARG A 62 0.61 -0.50 3.02
CA ARG A 62 -0.83 -0.78 3.03
C ARG A 62 -1.59 0.18 2.12
N CYS A 63 -2.47 -0.37 1.30
CA CYS A 63 -3.50 0.39 0.61
C CYS A 63 -4.71 0.56 1.53
N MET A 64 -5.12 1.80 1.74
CA MET A 64 -6.10 2.18 2.76
C MET A 64 -7.12 3.15 2.17
N ASP A 65 -8.39 2.94 2.48
CA ASP A 65 -9.44 3.92 2.21
C ASP A 65 -9.75 4.68 3.50
N VAL A 66 -9.59 5.99 3.51
CA VAL A 66 -9.56 6.81 4.73
C VAL A 66 -10.74 7.76 4.83
N THR A 67 -11.30 7.90 6.02
CA THR A 67 -12.37 8.88 6.26
C THR A 67 -11.83 10.30 6.22
N ARG A 68 -12.71 11.26 5.89
CA ARG A 68 -12.38 12.69 5.96
C ARG A 68 -11.84 13.09 7.33
N ASN A 69 -12.45 12.62 8.43
CA ASN A 69 -11.99 12.95 9.79
C ASN A 69 -10.54 12.50 10.03
N PHE A 70 -10.20 11.28 9.58
CA PHE A 70 -8.83 10.79 9.69
C PHE A 70 -7.86 11.60 8.83
N ALA A 71 -8.27 11.95 7.59
CA ALA A 71 -7.49 12.82 6.72
C ALA A 71 -7.25 14.20 7.37
N GLN A 72 -8.28 14.81 7.97
CA GLN A 72 -8.13 16.08 8.72
C GLN A 72 -7.14 15.94 9.88
N LYS A 73 -7.20 14.84 10.64
CA LYS A 73 -6.27 14.56 11.74
C LYS A 73 -4.83 14.49 11.22
N HIS A 74 -4.60 13.79 10.13
CA HIS A 74 -3.28 13.75 9.50
C HIS A 74 -2.82 15.14 9.05
N VAL A 75 -3.68 15.90 8.36
CA VAL A 75 -3.37 17.27 7.88
C VAL A 75 -3.03 18.21 9.06
N ARG A 76 -3.77 18.13 10.17
CA ARG A 76 -3.44 18.86 11.42
C ARG A 76 -2.11 18.42 12.01
N ASN A 77 -1.83 17.11 12.05
CA ASN A 77 -0.60 16.57 12.62
C ASN A 77 0.66 17.03 11.86
N ILE A 78 0.53 17.39 10.58
CA ILE A 78 1.62 17.93 9.76
C ILE A 78 1.67 19.47 9.74
N GLY A 79 0.81 20.12 10.54
CA GLY A 79 0.78 21.57 10.72
C GLY A 79 0.00 22.34 9.65
N TRP A 80 -0.82 21.67 8.85
CA TRP A 80 -1.64 22.29 7.81
C TRP A 80 -3.08 22.52 8.31
N ASP A 81 -3.76 23.49 7.72
CA ASP A 81 -5.18 23.73 8.00
C ASP A 81 -6.04 22.77 7.13
N PRO A 82 -6.81 21.85 7.74
CA PRO A 82 -7.65 20.91 7.00
C PRO A 82 -8.81 21.56 6.23
N GLU A 83 -9.18 22.78 6.56
CA GLU A 83 -10.27 23.51 5.88
C GLU A 83 -9.75 24.59 4.92
N ALA A 84 -8.42 24.80 4.86
CA ALA A 84 -7.83 25.73 3.92
C ALA A 84 -8.09 25.27 2.49
N TYR A 85 -8.72 26.14 1.72
CA TYR A 85 -8.96 25.91 0.31
C TYR A 85 -7.72 26.27 -0.51
N GLU A 86 -7.32 25.38 -1.41
CA GLU A 86 -6.20 25.54 -2.33
C GLU A 86 -6.66 25.17 -3.74
N ASP A 87 -6.64 26.12 -4.68
CA ASP A 87 -7.08 25.94 -6.07
C ASP A 87 -6.36 24.77 -6.77
N ASN A 88 -5.11 24.51 -6.39
CA ASN A 88 -4.25 23.49 -6.98
C ASN A 88 -4.40 22.10 -6.32
N VAL A 89 -5.24 21.98 -5.30
CA VAL A 89 -5.52 20.70 -4.62
C VAL A 89 -6.86 20.15 -5.11
N PRO A 90 -6.91 18.93 -5.68
CA PRO A 90 -8.17 18.33 -6.08
C PRO A 90 -9.18 18.30 -4.92
N TYR A 91 -10.46 18.53 -5.20
CA TYR A 91 -11.51 18.62 -4.17
C TYR A 91 -11.33 19.78 -3.17
N GLY A 92 -10.49 20.76 -3.50
CA GLY A 92 -10.38 22.05 -2.84
C GLY A 92 -9.52 22.08 -1.59
N ASN A 93 -9.36 20.97 -0.86
CA ASN A 93 -8.46 20.90 0.30
C ASN A 93 -7.87 19.50 0.47
N TRP A 94 -6.76 19.42 1.21
CA TRP A 94 -6.00 18.19 1.43
C TRP A 94 -6.78 17.09 2.13
N ALA A 95 -7.66 17.44 3.08
CA ALA A 95 -8.45 16.45 3.79
C ALA A 95 -9.46 15.74 2.86
N ASN A 96 -10.15 16.51 2.01
CA ASN A 96 -11.04 15.99 0.98
C ASN A 96 -10.27 15.19 -0.06
N TYR A 97 -9.11 15.68 -0.50
CA TYR A 97 -8.31 14.99 -1.49
C TYR A 97 -7.87 13.62 -0.98
N ILE A 98 -7.25 13.56 0.20
CA ILE A 98 -6.74 12.31 0.80
C ILE A 98 -7.88 11.30 1.02
N ALA A 99 -9.09 11.76 1.37
CA ALA A 99 -10.26 10.92 1.58
C ALA A 99 -11.07 10.61 0.30
N SER A 100 -10.64 11.08 -0.87
CA SER A 100 -11.40 10.92 -2.12
C SER A 100 -11.29 9.52 -2.74
N ASN A 101 -10.17 8.84 -2.52
CA ASN A 101 -9.81 7.55 -3.13
C ASN A 101 -8.77 6.86 -2.23
N PRO A 102 -8.52 5.55 -2.41
CA PRO A 102 -7.52 4.84 -1.63
C PRO A 102 -6.12 5.45 -1.74
N VAL A 103 -5.41 5.48 -0.63
CA VAL A 103 -4.02 5.92 -0.49
C VAL A 103 -3.12 4.72 -0.20
N VAL A 104 -1.83 4.84 -0.50
CA VAL A 104 -0.84 3.82 -0.12
C VAL A 104 0.12 4.39 0.91
N ALA A 105 -0.05 3.97 2.17
CA ALA A 105 0.84 4.29 3.27
C ALA A 105 2.00 3.31 3.30
N MET A 106 3.22 3.81 3.51
CA MET A 106 4.45 3.02 3.55
C MET A 106 5.35 3.47 4.70
N ILE A 107 6.12 2.53 5.23
CA ILE A 107 7.30 2.83 6.04
C ILE A 107 8.52 2.45 5.22
N VAL A 108 9.42 3.41 5.03
CA VAL A 108 10.61 3.26 4.20
C VAL A 108 11.86 3.43 5.07
N GLU A 109 12.80 2.50 4.93
CA GLU A 109 14.02 2.39 5.69
C GLU A 109 15.24 2.50 4.79
N GLY A 110 16.26 3.23 5.23
CA GLY A 110 17.53 3.35 4.51
C GLY A 110 18.43 4.47 5.03
N LYS A 111 19.65 4.55 4.51
CA LYS A 111 20.56 5.66 4.80
C LYS A 111 20.04 6.94 4.11
N GLY A 112 19.75 7.97 4.91
CA GLY A 112 19.16 9.22 4.41
C GLY A 112 17.77 9.03 3.81
N ALA A 113 16.99 8.07 4.34
CA ALA A 113 15.71 7.68 3.75
C ALA A 113 14.76 8.87 3.56
N ARG A 114 14.67 9.78 4.53
CA ARG A 114 13.82 10.97 4.44
C ARG A 114 14.16 11.82 3.22
N ASP A 115 15.42 12.19 3.08
CA ASP A 115 15.87 13.11 2.02
C ASP A 115 15.71 12.48 0.65
N LYS A 116 16.13 11.22 0.50
CA LYS A 116 15.97 10.45 -0.73
C LYS A 116 14.50 10.31 -1.12
N VAL A 117 13.64 9.93 -0.17
CA VAL A 117 12.21 9.81 -0.45
C VAL A 117 11.62 11.16 -0.85
N HIS A 118 11.94 12.23 -0.11
CA HIS A 118 11.43 13.57 -0.39
C HIS A 118 11.79 14.01 -1.81
N GLU A 119 13.03 13.80 -2.23
CA GLU A 119 13.49 14.09 -3.60
C GLU A 119 12.68 13.28 -4.64
N LEU A 120 12.50 11.98 -4.43
CA LEU A 120 11.85 11.08 -5.39
C LEU A 120 10.33 11.32 -5.55
N ILE A 121 9.64 11.76 -4.50
CA ILE A 121 8.19 12.03 -4.53
C ILE A 121 7.85 13.49 -4.81
N SER A 122 8.80 14.41 -4.63
CA SER A 122 8.65 15.83 -5.02
C SER A 122 9.04 16.07 -6.47
N GLU A 123 9.55 15.05 -7.16
CA GLU A 123 9.93 15.13 -8.57
C GLU A 123 8.69 15.42 -9.44
N LYS A 124 8.58 16.69 -9.85
CA LYS A 124 7.44 17.29 -10.60
C LYS A 124 7.11 16.64 -11.96
N GLN A 125 7.79 15.56 -12.35
CA GLN A 125 7.67 14.94 -13.68
C GLN A 125 6.63 13.81 -13.76
N HIS A 126 5.55 13.85 -12.97
CA HIS A 126 4.48 12.87 -13.16
C HIS A 126 3.51 13.35 -14.26
N PRO A 127 3.35 12.62 -15.38
CA PRO A 127 2.74 13.11 -16.63
C PRO A 127 1.23 13.44 -16.57
N PHE A 128 0.61 13.34 -15.40
CA PHE A 128 -0.83 13.57 -15.20
C PHE A 128 -1.14 14.72 -14.23
N TRP A 129 -0.15 15.22 -13.48
CA TRP A 129 -0.28 16.47 -12.75
C TRP A 129 -0.03 17.60 -13.73
N ARG A 130 -1.12 18.20 -14.21
CA ARG A 130 -1.07 19.25 -15.24
C ARG A 130 -0.36 20.52 -14.77
N ASP A 131 -0.19 20.68 -13.45
CA ASP A 131 0.52 21.80 -12.82
C ASP A 131 1.22 21.34 -11.53
N GLU A 132 2.19 22.14 -11.10
CA GLU A 132 3.13 21.90 -10.01
C GLU A 132 2.48 21.36 -8.72
N GLY A 133 2.97 20.23 -8.20
CA GLY A 133 2.52 19.71 -6.91
C GLY A 133 3.27 18.45 -6.48
N ALA A 134 3.34 18.21 -5.16
CA ALA A 134 3.89 16.96 -4.63
C ALA A 134 2.93 15.80 -4.91
N THR A 135 3.44 14.69 -5.43
CA THR A 135 2.59 13.53 -5.77
C THR A 135 2.36 12.60 -4.57
N GLY A 136 3.05 12.86 -3.46
CA GLY A 136 2.87 12.18 -2.19
C GLY A 136 3.45 13.01 -1.05
N TYR A 137 3.28 12.51 0.16
CA TYR A 137 3.84 13.10 1.38
C TYR A 137 4.94 12.20 1.96
N THR A 138 5.95 12.83 2.56
CA THR A 138 6.89 12.16 3.48
C THR A 138 7.13 13.03 4.70
N SER A 139 7.42 12.40 5.83
CA SER A 139 7.65 13.11 7.10
C SER A 139 8.77 14.12 7.01
N SER A 140 8.52 15.32 7.52
CA SER A 140 9.49 16.43 7.51
C SER A 140 10.68 16.22 8.44
N SER A 141 10.53 15.40 9.48
CA SER A 141 11.55 15.12 10.49
C SER A 141 11.43 13.70 11.05
N PRO A 142 12.48 13.17 11.71
CA PRO A 142 12.41 11.88 12.40
C PRO A 142 11.32 11.81 13.49
N ASP A 143 11.02 12.92 14.16
CA ASP A 143 9.95 12.95 15.17
C ASP A 143 8.57 12.98 14.53
N GLN A 144 8.41 13.71 13.42
CA GLN A 144 7.21 13.63 12.60
C GLN A 144 6.99 12.21 12.05
N ALA A 145 8.06 11.52 11.64
CA ALA A 145 7.98 10.13 11.18
C ALA A 145 7.42 9.20 12.26
N LYS A 146 7.80 9.38 13.53
CA LYS A 146 7.22 8.59 14.63
C LYS A 146 5.73 8.87 14.81
N ILE A 147 5.33 10.14 14.73
CA ILE A 147 3.91 10.54 14.84
C ILE A 147 3.10 9.96 13.68
N ASP A 148 3.59 10.09 12.46
CA ASP A 148 2.92 9.59 11.27
C ASP A 148 2.83 8.06 11.28
N ILE A 149 3.94 7.35 11.55
CA ILE A 149 3.94 5.88 11.68
C ILE A 149 2.96 5.45 12.78
N GLY A 150 3.00 6.08 13.95
CA GLY A 150 2.07 5.79 15.04
C GLY A 150 0.61 6.10 14.71
N THR A 151 0.36 7.07 13.82
CA THR A 151 -0.99 7.42 13.38
C THR A 151 -1.53 6.42 12.36
N TRP A 152 -0.73 6.08 11.35
CA TRP A 152 -1.14 5.27 10.19
C TRP A 152 -1.00 3.76 10.41
N PHE A 153 -0.03 3.32 11.21
CA PHE A 153 0.28 1.91 11.45
C PHE A 153 0.04 1.48 12.90
N ARG A 154 -0.81 2.19 13.67
CA ARG A 154 -1.17 1.76 15.03
C ARG A 154 -1.81 0.37 15.01
N SER A 155 -1.42 -0.44 16.00
CA SER A 155 -2.10 -1.68 16.31
C SER A 155 -3.46 -1.36 16.93
N ILE A 156 -4.54 -1.84 16.33
CA ILE A 156 -5.90 -1.64 16.80
C ILE A 156 -6.60 -2.99 16.74
N ASP A 157 -7.43 -3.27 17.73
CA ASP A 157 -8.32 -4.42 17.72
C ASP A 157 -9.50 -4.15 16.76
N LEU A 158 -9.30 -4.61 15.53
CA LEU A 158 -10.19 -4.37 14.41
C LEU A 158 -11.61 -4.84 14.62
N GLU A 159 -11.76 -6.09 15.02
CA GLU A 159 -13.07 -6.69 15.16
C GLU A 159 -13.88 -5.96 16.22
N LYS A 160 -13.23 -5.55 17.30
CA LYS A 160 -13.87 -4.74 18.34
C LYS A 160 -14.34 -3.39 17.80
N GLU A 161 -13.51 -2.67 17.06
CA GLU A 161 -13.89 -1.36 16.49
C GLU A 161 -15.01 -1.49 15.44
N MET A 162 -14.93 -2.49 14.56
CA MET A 162 -15.95 -2.77 13.55
C MET A 162 -17.32 -3.07 14.19
N ARG A 163 -17.35 -3.88 15.26
CA ARG A 163 -18.59 -4.20 16.00
C ARG A 163 -19.23 -2.97 16.64
N ASN A 164 -18.43 -2.00 17.05
CA ASN A 164 -18.91 -0.79 17.74
C ASN A 164 -19.15 0.39 16.78
N SER A 165 -18.79 0.26 15.50
CA SER A 165 -18.93 1.32 14.52
C SER A 165 -20.38 1.61 14.19
N LYS A 166 -20.75 2.89 14.25
CA LYS A 166 -22.04 3.41 13.79
C LYS A 166 -21.97 4.06 12.42
N ARG A 167 -20.81 4.00 11.75
CA ARG A 167 -20.54 4.76 10.52
C ARG A 167 -20.12 3.90 9.34
N VAL A 168 -19.62 2.70 9.60
CA VAL A 168 -19.01 1.84 8.58
C VAL A 168 -19.62 0.45 8.70
N VAL A 169 -20.14 -0.08 7.58
CA VAL A 169 -20.47 -1.50 7.47
C VAL A 169 -19.25 -2.25 7.00
N SER A 170 -18.95 -3.36 7.67
CA SER A 170 -17.84 -4.22 7.32
C SER A 170 -18.30 -5.65 7.15
N VAL A 171 -17.84 -6.31 6.09
CA VAL A 171 -18.15 -7.72 5.82
C VAL A 171 -16.92 -8.53 6.17
N LEU A 172 -17.03 -9.41 7.16
CA LEU A 172 -16.06 -10.46 7.45
C LEU A 172 -16.55 -11.77 6.80
N PRO A 173 -15.67 -12.77 6.60
CA PRO A 173 -16.07 -14.05 6.00
C PRO A 173 -17.29 -14.71 6.66
N ASP A 174 -17.41 -14.56 7.99
CA ASP A 174 -18.42 -15.24 8.79
C ASP A 174 -19.54 -14.31 9.30
N ASN A 175 -19.40 -12.98 9.16
CA ASN A 175 -20.33 -12.01 9.76
C ASN A 175 -20.29 -10.64 9.07
N VAL A 176 -21.38 -9.88 9.19
CA VAL A 176 -21.43 -8.46 8.82
C VAL A 176 -21.56 -7.61 10.09
N HIS A 177 -20.78 -6.53 10.20
CA HIS A 177 -20.76 -5.62 11.34
C HIS A 177 -21.05 -4.17 10.92
N GLY A 178 -21.54 -3.34 11.83
CA GLY A 178 -21.85 -1.92 11.60
C GLY A 178 -23.34 -1.59 11.46
N PRO A 179 -23.71 -0.38 10.99
CA PRO A 179 -25.10 0.08 10.83
C PRO A 179 -25.76 -0.51 9.57
N VAL A 180 -25.77 -1.86 9.45
CA VAL A 180 -26.19 -2.60 8.24
C VAL A 180 -27.58 -2.17 7.79
N HIS A 181 -28.55 -2.11 8.71
CA HIS A 181 -29.92 -1.71 8.40
C HIS A 181 -30.05 -0.28 7.86
N GLU A 182 -29.27 0.66 8.39
CA GLU A 182 -29.32 2.08 7.96
C GLU A 182 -28.74 2.24 6.55
N ILE A 183 -27.65 1.53 6.24
CA ILE A 183 -27.05 1.51 4.90
C ILE A 183 -27.96 0.81 3.91
N GLU A 184 -28.52 -0.35 4.25
CA GLU A 184 -29.46 -1.04 3.36
C GLU A 184 -30.70 -0.19 3.06
N GLN A 185 -31.22 0.54 4.05
CA GLN A 185 -32.34 1.45 3.85
C GLN A 185 -31.95 2.62 2.93
N THR A 186 -30.76 3.19 3.11
CA THR A 186 -30.22 4.23 2.23
C THR A 186 -30.04 3.72 0.80
N PHE A 187 -29.47 2.53 0.60
CA PHE A 187 -29.34 1.90 -0.71
C PHE A 187 -30.69 1.64 -1.38
N ARG A 188 -31.67 1.11 -0.62
CA ARG A 188 -33.04 0.91 -1.11
C ARG A 188 -33.75 2.22 -1.50
N ASN A 189 -33.42 3.33 -0.82
CA ASN A 189 -33.98 4.64 -1.14
C ASN A 189 -33.32 5.28 -2.38
N ILE A 190 -32.03 5.02 -2.62
CA ILE A 190 -31.30 5.54 -3.78
C ILE A 190 -31.57 4.71 -5.03
N TYR A 191 -31.63 3.39 -4.87
CA TYR A 191 -31.90 2.43 -5.93
C TYR A 191 -33.26 1.80 -5.66
N GLU A 192 -34.31 2.33 -6.29
CA GLU A 192 -35.69 1.84 -6.18
C GLU A 192 -35.79 0.32 -6.43
N ASP A 193 -34.84 -0.26 -7.16
CA ASP A 193 -34.82 -1.69 -7.45
C ASP A 193 -33.39 -2.21 -7.71
N VAL A 194 -32.66 -2.56 -6.64
CA VAL A 194 -31.31 -3.16 -6.71
C VAL A 194 -31.32 -4.46 -7.55
N THR A 195 -32.48 -5.09 -7.73
CA THR A 195 -32.65 -6.30 -8.54
C THR A 195 -32.61 -6.05 -10.06
N LYS A 196 -32.72 -4.80 -10.51
CA LYS A 196 -32.71 -4.42 -11.95
C LYS A 196 -31.33 -4.04 -12.49
N LEU A 197 -30.32 -3.89 -11.63
CA LEU A 197 -28.96 -3.64 -12.10
C LEU A 197 -28.37 -4.94 -12.68
N PRO A 198 -27.91 -4.94 -13.94
CA PRO A 198 -27.20 -6.10 -14.46
C PRO A 198 -25.97 -6.36 -13.58
N PRO A 199 -25.64 -7.63 -13.28
CA PRO A 199 -24.49 -7.94 -12.46
C PRO A 199 -23.22 -7.45 -13.17
N LEU A 200 -22.49 -6.53 -12.53
CA LEU A 200 -21.12 -6.25 -12.91
C LEU A 200 -20.27 -7.43 -12.44
N VAL A 201 -20.05 -8.40 -13.33
CA VAL A 201 -19.20 -9.56 -13.06
C VAL A 201 -17.76 -9.14 -13.25
N PHE A 202 -17.01 -9.07 -12.14
CA PHE A 202 -15.57 -8.86 -12.16
C PHE A 202 -14.89 -10.17 -11.75
N HIS A 203 -13.92 -10.64 -12.54
CA HIS A 203 -13.11 -11.79 -12.15
C HIS A 203 -11.97 -11.32 -11.27
N MET A 204 -11.98 -11.69 -9.99
CA MET A 204 -10.91 -11.35 -9.06
C MET A 204 -9.83 -12.43 -9.01
N CYS A 205 -8.59 -12.02 -8.80
CA CYS A 205 -7.50 -12.90 -8.38
C CYS A 205 -6.61 -12.23 -7.34
N VAL A 206 -5.94 -13.07 -6.54
CA VAL A 206 -4.89 -12.63 -5.61
C VAL A 206 -3.55 -12.97 -6.25
N LEU A 207 -2.69 -11.96 -6.36
CA LEU A 207 -1.33 -12.08 -6.83
C LEU A 207 -0.37 -11.85 -5.66
N LEU A 208 0.65 -12.70 -5.53
CA LEU A 208 1.75 -12.51 -4.61
C LEU A 208 3.03 -12.25 -5.37
N ILE A 209 3.57 -11.03 -5.25
CA ILE A 209 4.91 -10.70 -5.72
C ILE A 209 5.92 -11.26 -4.70
N ASN A 210 6.77 -12.16 -5.16
CA ASN A 210 7.64 -12.98 -4.31
C ASN A 210 8.90 -12.24 -3.82
N PRO A 211 9.56 -12.76 -2.77
CA PRO A 211 10.82 -12.20 -2.25
C PRO A 211 11.92 -12.06 -3.31
N LEU A 212 11.99 -12.99 -4.28
CA LEU A 212 12.96 -12.93 -5.38
C LEU A 212 12.84 -11.63 -6.17
N ALA A 213 11.63 -11.09 -6.32
CA ALA A 213 11.42 -9.82 -7.02
C ALA A 213 12.06 -8.63 -6.29
N PHE A 214 12.14 -8.68 -4.96
CA PHE A 214 12.88 -7.69 -4.18
C PHE A 214 14.39 -7.88 -4.32
N GLN A 215 14.88 -9.11 -4.24
CA GLN A 215 16.30 -9.44 -4.41
C GLN A 215 16.85 -9.02 -5.78
N ARG A 216 16.01 -9.11 -6.82
CA ARG A 216 16.34 -8.68 -8.19
C ARG A 216 15.95 -7.23 -8.48
N CYS A 217 15.58 -6.44 -7.46
CA CYS A 217 15.18 -5.03 -7.58
C CYS A 217 14.11 -4.79 -8.66
N CYS A 218 13.15 -5.70 -8.78
CA CYS A 218 12.12 -5.67 -9.81
C CYS A 218 10.68 -5.73 -9.29
N ALA A 219 10.46 -5.85 -7.98
CA ALA A 219 9.11 -5.87 -7.39
C ALA A 219 8.24 -4.68 -7.83
N GLY A 220 8.79 -3.47 -7.91
CA GLY A 220 8.07 -2.29 -8.41
C GLY A 220 7.64 -2.44 -9.88
N GLN A 221 8.51 -2.97 -10.73
CA GLN A 221 8.20 -3.18 -12.16
C GLN A 221 7.18 -4.31 -12.37
N VAL A 222 7.21 -5.34 -11.52
CA VAL A 222 6.16 -6.39 -11.51
C VAL A 222 4.83 -5.78 -11.08
N LEU A 223 4.79 -4.97 -10.03
CA LEU A 223 3.55 -4.30 -9.61
C LEU A 223 3.01 -3.35 -10.69
N ASP A 224 3.89 -2.59 -11.34
CA ASP A 224 3.54 -1.70 -12.46
C ASP A 224 2.92 -2.48 -13.63
N ALA A 225 3.49 -3.64 -13.97
CA ALA A 225 2.92 -4.55 -14.97
C ALA A 225 1.54 -5.07 -14.55
N ILE A 226 1.32 -5.41 -13.27
CA ILE A 226 0.00 -5.80 -12.77
C ILE A 226 -0.99 -4.65 -12.91
N GLN A 227 -0.62 -3.44 -12.47
CA GLN A 227 -1.47 -2.24 -12.52
C GLN A 227 -1.88 -1.89 -13.96
N ALA A 228 -0.98 -2.03 -14.93
CA ALA A 228 -1.27 -1.80 -16.36
C ALA A 228 -2.21 -2.86 -16.98
N ASN A 229 -2.28 -4.06 -16.40
CA ASN A 229 -2.98 -5.21 -16.97
C ASN A 229 -4.17 -5.70 -16.14
N CYS A 230 -4.80 -4.80 -15.38
CA CYS A 230 -6.06 -5.09 -14.70
C CYS A 230 -7.10 -4.00 -15.00
N SER A 231 -8.39 -4.31 -14.83
CA SER A 231 -9.44 -3.30 -14.84
C SER A 231 -9.35 -2.39 -13.60
N SER A 232 -9.02 -2.97 -12.45
CA SER A 232 -8.78 -2.21 -11.22
C SER A 232 -7.99 -3.03 -10.21
N ILE A 233 -7.16 -2.33 -9.43
CA ILE A 233 -6.64 -2.87 -8.18
C ILE A 233 -7.72 -2.73 -7.12
N ARG A 234 -7.84 -3.72 -6.24
CA ARG A 234 -8.72 -3.68 -5.07
C ARG A 234 -7.94 -3.52 -3.78
N GLY A 235 -6.75 -4.12 -3.68
CA GLY A 235 -5.89 -4.02 -2.49
C GLY A 235 -4.42 -4.23 -2.80
N ILE A 236 -3.55 -3.58 -2.05
CA ILE A 236 -2.09 -3.74 -2.07
C ILE A 236 -1.59 -3.80 -0.63
N LYS A 237 -0.79 -4.80 -0.28
CA LYS A 237 -0.22 -4.94 1.06
C LYS A 237 1.14 -5.62 1.04
N LEU A 238 2.09 -5.10 1.81
CA LEU A 238 3.32 -5.85 2.13
C LEU A 238 2.96 -6.93 3.16
N VAL A 239 3.24 -8.18 2.84
CA VAL A 239 2.93 -9.34 3.68
C VAL A 239 4.21 -10.09 4.03
N ARG A 240 4.23 -10.68 5.22
CA ARG A 240 5.28 -11.63 5.64
C ARG A 240 4.71 -13.04 5.65
N LYS A 241 5.53 -14.03 5.28
CA LYS A 241 5.11 -15.44 5.29
C LYS A 241 4.69 -15.91 6.69
N ALA A 242 5.39 -15.47 7.73
CA ALA A 242 5.03 -15.78 9.12
C ALA A 242 3.62 -15.26 9.50
N ASP A 243 3.24 -14.08 9.01
CA ASP A 243 1.96 -13.44 9.32
C ASP A 243 0.81 -14.05 8.49
N TYR A 244 1.13 -14.56 7.29
CA TYR A 244 0.19 -15.12 6.34
C TYR A 244 0.80 -16.33 5.60
N PRO A 245 0.72 -17.53 6.17
CA PRO A 245 1.14 -18.75 5.49
C PRO A 245 0.09 -19.16 4.44
N SER A 246 0.54 -19.41 3.20
CA SER A 246 -0.29 -19.91 2.10
C SER A 246 0.54 -20.64 1.05
N ASN A 247 -0.14 -21.32 0.13
CA ASN A 247 0.43 -21.95 -1.06
C ASN A 247 0.86 -20.97 -2.15
N LEU A 248 0.53 -19.67 -2.05
CA LEU A 248 1.06 -18.63 -2.94
C LEU A 248 2.56 -18.39 -2.73
N TRP A 249 3.08 -18.71 -1.54
CA TRP A 249 4.50 -18.54 -1.27
C TRP A 249 5.33 -19.63 -1.96
N PRO A 250 6.52 -19.30 -2.49
CA PRO A 250 7.43 -20.30 -3.03
C PRO A 250 7.74 -21.40 -2.00
N THR A 251 7.86 -22.65 -2.43
CA THR A 251 8.06 -23.81 -1.52
C THR A 251 9.23 -23.63 -0.55
N HIS A 252 10.31 -22.98 -0.99
CA HIS A 252 11.53 -22.76 -0.21
C HIS A 252 11.60 -21.41 0.52
N SER A 253 10.50 -20.66 0.58
CA SER A 253 10.49 -19.36 1.27
C SER A 253 10.61 -19.51 2.80
N ALA A 254 11.39 -18.64 3.42
CA ALA A 254 11.58 -18.59 4.86
C ALA A 254 10.42 -17.86 5.55
N PRO A 255 10.12 -18.11 6.85
CA PRO A 255 9.09 -17.36 7.57
C PRO A 255 9.33 -15.85 7.60
N SER A 256 10.60 -15.42 7.57
CA SER A 256 11.00 -14.01 7.51
C SER A 256 10.83 -13.36 6.14
N ASP A 257 10.55 -14.15 5.11
CA ASP A 257 10.36 -13.64 3.76
C ASP A 257 9.12 -12.75 3.67
N TYR A 258 9.23 -11.73 2.83
CA TYR A 258 8.16 -10.77 2.59
C TYR A 258 7.88 -10.64 1.09
N GLY A 259 6.64 -10.28 0.79
CA GLY A 259 6.09 -10.18 -0.56
C GLY A 259 5.06 -9.06 -0.64
N ILE A 260 4.58 -8.75 -1.84
CA ILE A 260 3.45 -7.82 -2.04
C ILE A 260 2.24 -8.65 -2.45
N ALA A 261 1.23 -8.68 -1.59
CA ALA A 261 -0.07 -9.22 -1.96
C ALA A 261 -0.87 -8.12 -2.67
N VAL A 262 -1.44 -8.47 -3.81
CA VAL A 262 -2.25 -7.58 -4.65
C VAL A 262 -3.55 -8.30 -4.96
N VAL A 263 -4.68 -7.62 -4.81
CA VAL A 263 -5.98 -8.12 -5.29
C VAL A 263 -6.38 -7.28 -6.49
N VAL A 264 -6.73 -7.93 -7.59
CA VAL A 264 -7.06 -7.27 -8.86
C VAL A 264 -8.37 -7.79 -9.42
N CYS A 265 -9.07 -6.94 -10.17
CA CYS A 265 -10.21 -7.31 -11.00
C CYS A 265 -9.82 -7.34 -12.47
N ASP A 266 -10.30 -8.37 -13.17
CA ASP A 266 -10.11 -8.67 -14.59
C ASP A 266 -8.64 -8.54 -15.02
N LEU A 267 -7.83 -9.49 -14.57
CA LEU A 267 -6.46 -9.60 -15.05
C LEU A 267 -6.48 -9.91 -16.55
N LYS A 268 -5.88 -9.02 -17.35
CA LYS A 268 -5.85 -9.13 -18.81
C LYS A 268 -4.92 -10.26 -19.22
N PRO A 269 -5.24 -11.03 -20.28
CA PRO A 269 -4.37 -12.09 -20.81
C PRO A 269 -2.98 -11.61 -21.25
N SER A 270 -2.84 -10.30 -21.50
CA SER A 270 -1.57 -9.65 -21.85
C SER A 270 -0.52 -9.69 -20.73
N LEU A 271 -0.93 -9.97 -19.48
CA LEU A 271 -0.02 -10.35 -18.40
C LEU A 271 0.04 -11.88 -18.30
N THR A 272 1.11 -12.46 -18.83
CA THR A 272 1.35 -13.90 -18.81
C THR A 272 2.33 -14.27 -17.69
N ILE A 273 1.94 -15.24 -16.86
CA ILE A 273 2.83 -15.88 -15.89
C ILE A 273 3.36 -17.19 -16.50
N THR A 274 4.68 -17.35 -16.59
CA THR A 274 5.30 -18.51 -17.25
C THR A 274 6.07 -19.40 -16.28
N HIS A 275 5.82 -20.71 -16.38
CA HIS A 275 6.53 -21.76 -15.64
C HIS A 275 7.69 -22.37 -16.43
N GLU A 276 7.70 -22.23 -17.76
CA GLU A 276 8.77 -22.75 -18.62
C GLU A 276 10.08 -21.99 -18.42
N ASN A 277 9.98 -20.67 -18.24
CA ASN A 277 11.10 -19.80 -17.91
C ASN A 277 10.81 -19.05 -16.61
N PRO A 278 10.86 -19.74 -15.46
CA PRO A 278 10.34 -19.21 -14.19
C PRO A 278 11.12 -18.01 -13.65
N ASP A 279 12.34 -17.78 -14.15
CA ASP A 279 13.18 -16.61 -13.85
C ASP A 279 13.18 -15.54 -14.96
N SER A 280 12.41 -15.72 -16.03
CA SER A 280 12.30 -14.70 -17.08
C SER A 280 11.51 -13.49 -16.57
N LYS A 281 11.96 -12.29 -16.96
CA LYS A 281 11.24 -11.05 -16.69
C LYS A 281 11.29 -10.19 -17.93
N TYR A 282 10.20 -10.18 -18.68
CA TYR A 282 10.05 -9.41 -19.90
C TYR A 282 8.84 -8.49 -19.77
N ILE A 283 9.10 -7.19 -19.81
CA ILE A 283 8.12 -6.13 -19.59
C ILE A 283 8.19 -5.23 -20.82
N ASN A 284 7.28 -5.42 -21.78
CA ASN A 284 7.22 -4.61 -23.00
C ASN A 284 6.10 -3.59 -22.94
N TYR A 285 6.47 -2.38 -22.51
CA TYR A 285 5.57 -1.24 -22.41
C TYR A 285 4.99 -0.77 -23.76
N ILE A 286 5.66 -1.05 -24.88
CA ILE A 286 5.22 -0.59 -26.21
C ILE A 286 4.10 -1.48 -26.75
N LYS A 287 4.20 -2.80 -26.52
CA LYS A 287 3.23 -3.78 -27.02
C LYS A 287 2.13 -4.11 -26.02
N GLY A 288 2.28 -3.66 -24.76
CA GLY A 288 1.37 -4.00 -23.68
C GLY A 288 1.44 -5.48 -23.29
N GLU A 289 2.47 -6.20 -23.71
CA GLU A 289 2.70 -7.61 -23.39
C GLU A 289 3.72 -7.75 -22.26
N PHE A 290 3.39 -8.56 -21.27
CA PHE A 290 4.18 -8.74 -20.07
C PHE A 290 4.30 -10.22 -19.78
N ILE A 291 5.52 -10.74 -19.82
CA ILE A 291 5.84 -12.13 -19.48
C ILE A 291 6.65 -12.10 -18.20
N ILE A 292 6.06 -12.63 -17.13
CA ILE A 292 6.68 -12.68 -15.82
C ILE A 292 6.84 -14.13 -15.41
N GLY A 293 8.07 -14.53 -15.10
CA GLY A 293 8.37 -15.86 -14.62
C GLY A 293 7.72 -16.12 -13.25
N SER A 294 7.25 -17.35 -13.05
CA SER A 294 6.53 -17.76 -11.84
C SER A 294 7.34 -17.60 -10.55
N ASN A 295 8.67 -17.51 -10.60
CA ASN A 295 9.48 -17.24 -9.40
C ASN A 295 9.32 -15.80 -8.90
N TYR A 296 8.85 -14.86 -9.72
CA TYR A 296 8.61 -13.47 -9.31
C TYR A 296 7.18 -13.21 -8.83
N ILE A 297 6.21 -13.96 -9.34
CA ILE A 297 4.79 -13.76 -9.05
C ILE A 297 4.03 -15.09 -9.05
N HIS A 298 3.18 -15.29 -8.05
CA HIS A 298 2.19 -16.38 -8.04
C HIS A 298 0.78 -15.80 -8.07
N GLN A 299 -0.13 -16.53 -8.72
CA GLN A 299 -1.54 -16.20 -8.81
C GLN A 299 -2.35 -17.28 -8.09
N SER A 300 -3.40 -16.86 -7.38
CA SER A 300 -4.39 -17.77 -6.80
C SER A 300 -5.24 -18.44 -7.87
N GLU A 301 -5.65 -19.68 -7.63
CA GLU A 301 -6.70 -20.32 -8.40
C GLU A 301 -8.01 -19.51 -8.29
N PRO A 302 -8.81 -19.44 -9.37
CA PRO A 302 -10.10 -18.77 -9.34
C PRO A 302 -11.07 -19.36 -8.30
N GLY A 303 -12.06 -18.56 -7.92
CA GLY A 303 -13.15 -18.99 -7.05
C GLY A 303 -12.79 -18.93 -5.56
N LYS A 304 -13.01 -20.04 -4.84
CA LYS A 304 -12.94 -20.05 -3.36
C LYS A 304 -11.57 -19.65 -2.81
N GLU A 305 -10.48 -20.03 -3.48
CA GLU A 305 -9.12 -19.72 -3.03
C GLU A 305 -8.83 -18.21 -3.03
N VAL A 306 -9.35 -17.47 -4.02
CA VAL A 306 -9.29 -16.00 -4.06
C VAL A 306 -9.85 -15.42 -2.76
N LEU A 307 -11.04 -15.88 -2.35
CA LEU A 307 -11.70 -15.41 -1.13
C LEU A 307 -10.88 -15.75 0.11
N GLU A 308 -10.39 -16.99 0.23
CA GLU A 308 -9.59 -17.41 1.38
C GLU A 308 -8.30 -16.62 1.53
N HIS A 309 -7.60 -16.35 0.43
CA HIS A 309 -6.38 -15.57 0.44
C HIS A 309 -6.64 -14.10 0.73
N ALA A 310 -7.59 -13.51 0.02
CA ALA A 310 -7.94 -12.12 0.18
C ALA A 310 -8.33 -11.87 1.66
N THR A 311 -9.24 -12.67 2.23
CA THR A 311 -9.76 -12.50 3.60
C THR A 311 -8.71 -12.68 4.68
N LYS A 312 -7.79 -13.63 4.51
CA LYS A 312 -6.65 -13.82 5.42
C LYS A 312 -5.66 -12.66 5.37
N ILE A 313 -5.40 -12.10 4.18
CA ILE A 313 -4.42 -11.01 3.98
C ILE A 313 -4.99 -9.66 4.44
N PHE A 314 -6.20 -9.33 4.02
CA PHE A 314 -6.84 -8.02 4.23
C PHE A 314 -7.98 -8.14 5.26
N LYS A 315 -7.66 -8.68 6.45
CA LYS A 315 -8.60 -9.11 7.50
C LYS A 315 -9.80 -8.21 7.81
N SER A 316 -9.76 -6.92 7.49
CA SER A 316 -10.73 -5.95 7.95
C SER A 316 -11.28 -5.06 6.86
N GLY A 317 -11.10 -5.49 5.61
CA GLY A 317 -11.28 -4.68 4.43
C GLY A 317 -12.34 -5.14 3.45
N PHE A 318 -13.07 -6.18 3.80
CA PHE A 318 -13.89 -6.90 2.84
C PHE A 318 -15.25 -6.23 2.73
N SER A 319 -15.58 -5.73 1.54
CA SER A 319 -16.94 -5.79 1.02
C SER A 319 -16.87 -6.73 -0.16
N VAL A 320 -17.18 -8.00 0.06
CA VAL A 320 -17.29 -9.00 -1.00
C VAL A 320 -18.73 -9.45 -1.07
N TRP A 321 -19.34 -9.25 -2.22
CA TRP A 321 -20.57 -9.92 -2.58
C TRP A 321 -20.19 -11.12 -3.44
N ALA A 322 -20.57 -12.31 -2.98
CA ALA A 322 -20.49 -13.54 -3.75
C ALA A 322 -21.91 -13.89 -4.24
N TYR A 323 -22.06 -14.25 -5.51
CA TYR A 323 -23.36 -14.68 -6.04
C TYR A 323 -23.68 -16.10 -5.57
N LEU A 324 -24.94 -16.37 -5.20
CA LEU A 324 -25.39 -17.68 -4.70
C LEU A 324 -25.12 -18.86 -5.66
N ASN A 325 -24.90 -18.58 -6.95
CA ASN A 325 -24.73 -19.57 -8.01
C ASN A 325 -23.34 -19.55 -8.67
N GLY A 326 -22.38 -18.79 -8.14
CA GLY A 326 -21.02 -18.68 -8.68
C GLY A 326 -20.06 -17.99 -7.73
N PHE A 327 -18.80 -18.42 -7.69
CA PHE A 327 -17.75 -17.83 -6.84
C PHE A 327 -17.19 -16.51 -7.40
N ASP A 328 -18.00 -15.73 -8.11
CA ASP A 328 -17.60 -14.44 -8.65
C ASP A 328 -17.68 -13.38 -7.54
N LEU A 329 -16.61 -12.60 -7.41
CA LEU A 329 -16.41 -11.68 -6.30
C LEU A 329 -16.41 -10.24 -6.82
N GLY A 330 -17.20 -9.35 -6.21
CA GLY A 330 -17.19 -7.91 -6.50
C GLY A 330 -17.03 -7.05 -5.24
N GLY A 331 -16.48 -5.83 -5.39
CA GLY A 331 -16.33 -4.83 -4.31
C GLY A 331 -14.93 -4.16 -4.24
N TYR A 332 -14.71 -3.27 -3.26
CA TYR A 332 -13.39 -2.72 -2.93
C TYR A 332 -12.75 -3.52 -1.78
N ILE A 333 -11.45 -3.81 -1.87
CA ILE A 333 -10.68 -4.57 -0.86
C ILE A 333 -9.49 -3.73 -0.37
N SER A 334 -9.78 -2.57 0.22
CA SER A 334 -8.78 -1.83 0.99
C SER A 334 -8.76 -2.39 2.40
N GLU A 335 -7.67 -2.28 3.18
CA GLU A 335 -7.85 -2.35 4.65
C GLU A 335 -8.78 -1.19 5.01
N VAL A 336 -10.10 -1.45 5.10
CA VAL A 336 -11.11 -0.47 5.52
C VAL A 336 -10.60 0.08 6.82
N SER A 337 -10.42 1.41 6.83
CA SER A 337 -9.60 2.07 7.82
C SER A 337 -10.00 1.70 9.25
N LEU A 338 -9.21 0.77 9.81
CA LEU A 338 -8.66 0.79 11.15
C LEU A 338 -8.73 2.16 11.83
N VAL A 339 -8.38 3.21 11.07
CA VAL A 339 -8.15 4.53 11.60
C VAL A 339 -9.36 5.46 11.56
N GLY A 340 -10.35 5.17 10.70
CA GLY A 340 -11.63 5.88 10.62
C GLY A 340 -12.74 5.27 11.48
N LEU A 341 -12.55 4.05 11.99
CA LEU A 341 -13.51 3.38 12.89
C LEU A 341 -13.51 3.94 14.32
N VAL A 342 -12.41 4.56 14.74
CA VAL A 342 -12.14 4.93 16.15
C VAL A 342 -12.56 6.38 16.48
N GLU A 343 -13.08 7.15 15.52
CA GLU A 343 -13.49 8.56 15.76
C GLU A 343 -14.86 8.92 15.14
#